data_AF-A0A957D2L9-F1
#
_entry.id   AF-A0A957D2L9-F1
#
_cell.length_a   1.000
_cell.length_b   1.000
_cell.length_c   1.000
_cell.angle_alpha   90.00
_cell.angle_beta   90.00
_cell.angle_gamma   90.00
#
_symmetry.space_group_name_H-M   'P 1'
#
loop_
_entity.id
_entity.type
_entity.pdbx_description
1 polymer ?
#
loop_
_entity_poly.entity_id
_entity_poly.type
_entity_poly.pdbx_seq_one_letter_code
_entity_poly.pdbx_strand_id
1 'polypeptide(L)'
;MRKHLLLIALGILAIVGCAEQAVSTPTAVNPVVFPTASIRELPVTFTPVATQAIVTPTPPASPTPPAPTATPMDFGETAVELHYRILALGLDRRLQGTIGSQIIFADENSGVILQRSNQGLVLLELQQTLPELDLEPIPDGCDTCVYVSYNLPLSHLSGEGWLQDPVLLASVENLLAAVLGPHFPPDTIIGLRRSASPYAPAHTIALTADGQVWRWLATEGNVDEPLVETAVSNARATLNTLTLEQLSSTYEANCAGVPAETLYLNNGTTDISTDILCPGYTLPATLLPLYLALDAPLQEKLDTLDGPARPPAGFPLAALLDYRRADGARLTIYQDGFIEAQDAATAVYTSTLAATDIFSLTTHLLDSGLLSSGLTSFTVQNTETETTTVATSLLLLRGPDAVYDGRWQGEETAVAPLDTLLNQLIGLVEENEGTAVATATPTPAP
;
A
#
# COMPACT_ATOMS: atom_id res chain seq x y z
N MET A 1 48.46 44.09 2.47
CA MET A 1 47.68 44.26 1.22
C MET A 1 48.50 44.08 -0.09
N ARG A 2 49.48 43.17 -0.14
CA ARG A 2 50.25 42.89 -1.38
C ARG A 2 50.41 41.40 -1.70
N LYS A 3 49.69 40.52 -0.98
CA LYS A 3 49.74 39.06 -1.12
C LYS A 3 48.44 38.43 -1.67
N HIS A 4 47.36 39.21 -1.85
CA HIS A 4 46.10 38.71 -2.43
C HIS A 4 45.89 39.06 -3.91
N LEU A 5 46.74 39.90 -4.50
CA LEU A 5 46.68 40.20 -5.94
C LEU A 5 47.46 39.19 -6.81
N LEU A 6 48.39 38.43 -6.22
CA LEU A 6 49.26 37.50 -6.96
C LEU A 6 48.61 36.12 -7.19
N LEU A 7 47.63 35.74 -6.38
CA LEU A 7 46.92 34.44 -6.49
C LEU A 7 45.78 34.47 -7.51
N ILE A 8 45.16 35.63 -7.74
CA ILE A 8 44.09 35.79 -8.73
C ILE A 8 44.66 35.88 -10.16
N ALA A 9 45.88 36.40 -10.33
CA ALA A 9 46.57 36.44 -11.62
C ALA A 9 47.11 35.07 -12.09
N LEU A 10 47.37 34.13 -11.16
CA LEU A 10 47.83 32.78 -11.51
C LEU A 10 46.69 31.84 -11.93
N GLY A 11 45.45 32.12 -11.49
CA GLY A 11 44.27 31.33 -11.84
C GLY A 11 43.72 31.62 -13.24
N ILE A 12 43.97 32.81 -13.80
CA ILE A 12 43.43 33.24 -15.10
C ILE A 12 44.37 32.88 -16.27
N LEU A 13 45.66 32.62 -16.02
CA LEU A 13 46.62 32.18 -17.06
C LEU A 13 46.60 30.67 -17.35
N ALA A 14 45.85 29.86 -16.59
CA ALA A 14 45.72 28.41 -16.84
C ALA A 14 44.58 28.04 -17.80
N ILE A 15 43.79 29.02 -18.29
CA ILE A 15 42.60 28.76 -19.13
C ILE A 15 42.81 29.19 -20.61
N VAL A 16 43.97 29.75 -20.97
CA VAL A 16 44.26 30.13 -22.36
C VAL A 16 45.62 29.60 -22.78
N GLY A 17 45.66 28.36 -23.27
CA GLY A 17 46.89 27.79 -23.82
C GLY A 17 46.88 26.28 -24.02
N CYS A 18 45.95 25.75 -24.81
CA CYS A 18 46.10 24.50 -25.57
C CYS A 18 45.00 24.46 -26.64
N ALA A 19 45.14 25.32 -27.63
CA ALA A 19 44.47 25.17 -28.92
C ALA A 19 45.57 24.83 -29.93
N GLU A 20 45.76 23.54 -30.21
CA GLU A 20 46.42 23.09 -31.43
C GLU A 20 45.71 21.84 -31.95
N GLN A 21 45.37 21.90 -33.23
CA GLN A 21 44.51 21.00 -33.98
C GLN A 21 45.15 19.60 -34.11
N ALA A 22 44.43 18.57 -33.65
CA ALA A 22 44.57 17.23 -34.18
C ALA A 22 43.39 16.95 -35.11
N VAL A 23 43.66 16.81 -36.40
CA VAL A 23 42.71 16.33 -37.39
C VAL A 23 42.46 14.85 -37.09
N SER A 24 41.33 14.53 -36.46
CA SER A 24 40.84 13.17 -36.29
C SER A 24 39.75 12.86 -37.32
N THR A 25 40.07 11.92 -38.21
CA THR A 25 39.18 11.13 -39.06
C THR A 25 37.85 10.76 -38.37
N PRO A 26 36.72 10.71 -39.10
CA PRO A 26 35.44 10.35 -38.52
C PRO A 26 35.51 8.91 -38.00
N THR A 27 35.57 8.78 -36.68
CA THR A 27 35.39 7.50 -35.99
C THR A 27 33.90 7.20 -36.07
N ALA A 28 33.56 6.02 -36.58
CA ALA A 28 32.18 5.53 -36.58
C ALA A 28 31.59 5.71 -35.19
N VAL A 29 30.44 6.38 -35.13
CA VAL A 29 29.64 6.49 -33.91
C VAL A 29 29.30 5.05 -33.51
N ASN A 30 29.94 4.54 -32.47
CA ASN A 30 29.44 3.36 -31.80
C ASN A 30 28.02 3.69 -31.34
N PRO A 31 27.00 2.91 -31.75
CA PRO A 31 25.67 3.11 -31.20
C PRO A 31 25.78 2.98 -29.68
N VAL A 32 25.20 3.95 -28.98
CA VAL A 32 24.95 3.84 -27.55
C VAL A 32 24.12 2.57 -27.38
N VAL A 33 24.74 1.52 -26.87
CA VAL A 33 24.04 0.31 -26.45
C VAL A 33 23.34 0.68 -25.15
N PHE A 34 22.07 1.05 -25.26
CA PHE A 34 21.20 1.07 -24.09
C PHE A 34 21.20 -0.35 -23.50
N PRO A 35 21.35 -0.51 -22.17
CA PRO A 35 21.16 -1.82 -21.56
C PRO A 35 19.79 -2.32 -22.00
N THR A 36 19.77 -3.49 -22.62
CA THR A 36 18.53 -4.14 -23.04
C THR A 36 17.76 -4.42 -21.75
N ALA A 37 16.72 -3.61 -21.47
CA ALA A 37 15.84 -3.86 -20.34
C ALA A 37 15.34 -5.30 -20.48
N SER A 38 15.67 -6.14 -19.50
CA SER A 38 15.24 -7.53 -19.50
C SER A 38 13.74 -7.54 -19.24
N ILE A 39 12.96 -7.73 -20.30
CA ILE A 39 11.50 -7.87 -20.21
C ILE A 39 11.22 -9.09 -19.34
N ARG A 40 10.60 -8.87 -18.18
CA ARG A 40 10.14 -9.97 -17.32
C ARG A 40 8.70 -10.32 -17.73
N GLU A 41 8.51 -11.51 -18.27
CA GLU A 41 7.20 -12.04 -18.61
C GLU A 41 6.47 -12.49 -17.33
N LEU A 42 5.26 -11.99 -17.12
CA LEU A 42 4.38 -12.45 -16.04
C LEU A 42 3.58 -13.69 -16.50
N PRO A 43 3.35 -14.66 -15.60
CA PRO A 43 2.59 -15.87 -15.93
C PRO A 43 1.16 -15.55 -16.36
N VAL A 44 0.64 -16.32 -17.32
CA VAL A 44 -0.73 -16.19 -17.83
C VAL A 44 -1.76 -16.50 -16.75
N THR A 45 -2.77 -15.65 -16.59
CA THR A 45 -3.84 -15.80 -15.57
C THR A 45 -4.94 -16.80 -15.93
N PHE A 46 -4.87 -17.46 -17.10
CA PHE A 46 -5.85 -18.46 -17.53
C PHE A 46 -5.17 -19.78 -17.93
N THR A 47 -5.53 -20.86 -17.24
CA THR A 47 -5.26 -22.24 -17.69
C THR A 47 -6.49 -22.72 -18.47
N PRO A 48 -6.46 -22.85 -19.80
CA PRO A 48 -7.59 -23.45 -20.50
C PRO A 48 -7.72 -24.91 -20.07
N VAL A 49 -8.95 -25.31 -19.71
CA VAL A 49 -9.30 -26.70 -19.44
C VAL A 49 -9.02 -27.52 -20.69
N ALA A 50 -8.15 -28.54 -20.58
CA ALA A 50 -7.90 -29.49 -21.65
C ALA A 50 -9.21 -30.19 -22.02
N THR A 51 -9.78 -29.80 -23.16
CA THR A 51 -10.94 -30.49 -23.71
C THR A 51 -10.45 -31.79 -24.36
N GLN A 52 -11.16 -32.87 -24.04
CA GLN A 52 -10.77 -34.26 -24.30
C GLN A 52 -10.47 -34.58 -25.77
N ALA A 53 -9.59 -35.55 -25.95
CA ALA A 53 -9.28 -36.19 -27.21
C ALA A 53 -10.48 -36.93 -27.83
N ILE A 54 -10.30 -37.35 -29.09
CA ILE A 54 -11.09 -38.26 -29.97
C ILE A 54 -11.68 -37.47 -31.16
N VAL A 55 -11.50 -37.78 -32.46
CA VAL A 55 -11.08 -38.97 -33.24
C VAL A 55 -10.11 -38.49 -34.34
N THR A 56 -9.12 -39.31 -34.73
CA THR A 56 -8.27 -39.08 -35.91
C THR A 56 -8.99 -39.50 -37.20
N PRO A 57 -9.35 -38.58 -38.13
CA PRO A 57 -9.67 -38.97 -39.49
C PRO A 57 -8.39 -39.10 -40.33
N THR A 58 -8.34 -40.13 -41.17
CA THR A 58 -7.29 -40.41 -42.17
C THR A 58 -6.90 -39.14 -42.95
N PRO A 59 -5.59 -38.83 -43.12
CA PRO A 59 -5.17 -37.61 -43.79
C PRO A 59 -5.48 -37.70 -45.30
N PRO A 60 -6.23 -36.76 -45.89
CA PRO A 60 -6.18 -36.57 -47.33
C PRO A 60 -4.80 -35.99 -47.71
N ALA A 61 -4.38 -36.24 -48.96
CA ALA A 61 -3.07 -35.86 -49.48
C ALA A 61 -2.68 -34.42 -49.09
N SER A 62 -1.46 -34.29 -48.56
CA SER A 62 -0.90 -33.02 -48.09
C SER A 62 -1.03 -31.96 -49.19
N PRO A 63 -1.86 -30.92 -49.03
CA PRO A 63 -1.74 -29.76 -49.90
C PRO A 63 -0.33 -29.19 -49.66
N THR A 64 0.31 -28.72 -50.73
CA THR A 64 1.50 -27.88 -50.65
C THR A 64 1.26 -26.84 -49.55
N PRO A 65 2.19 -26.64 -48.59
CA PRO A 65 2.03 -25.58 -47.60
C PRO A 65 1.69 -24.30 -48.36
N PRO A 66 0.56 -23.62 -48.07
CA PRO A 66 0.38 -22.29 -48.61
C PRO A 66 1.65 -21.51 -48.26
N ALA A 67 2.27 -20.88 -49.26
CA ALA A 67 3.36 -19.95 -49.01
C ALA A 67 2.92 -19.04 -47.86
N PRO A 68 3.76 -18.79 -46.84
CA PRO A 68 3.36 -17.98 -45.70
C PRO A 68 2.77 -16.69 -46.26
N THR A 69 1.45 -16.55 -46.14
CA THR A 69 0.79 -15.30 -46.42
C THR A 69 1.35 -14.40 -45.35
N ALA A 70 2.27 -13.50 -45.72
CA ALA A 70 2.64 -12.41 -44.85
C ALA A 70 1.32 -11.74 -44.48
N THR A 71 0.87 -11.93 -43.25
CA THR A 71 -0.21 -11.11 -42.71
C THR A 71 0.26 -9.67 -42.96
N PRO A 72 -0.53 -8.79 -43.59
CA PRO A 72 -0.07 -7.45 -43.94
C PRO A 72 0.35 -6.59 -42.74
N MET A 73 0.16 -7.10 -41.53
CA MET A 73 0.22 -6.41 -40.26
C MET A 73 1.21 -7.15 -39.35
N ASP A 74 2.18 -6.42 -38.80
CA ASP A 74 3.14 -6.95 -37.84
C ASP A 74 2.45 -7.12 -36.48
N PHE A 75 2.51 -8.30 -35.89
CA PHE A 75 1.91 -8.54 -34.56
C PHE A 75 2.61 -7.73 -33.45
N GLY A 76 3.82 -7.22 -33.69
CA GLY A 76 4.51 -6.30 -32.80
C GLY A 76 4.06 -4.84 -32.91
N GLU A 77 3.22 -4.51 -33.90
CA GLU A 77 2.75 -3.14 -34.11
C GLU A 77 1.82 -2.69 -32.96
N THR A 78 1.93 -1.41 -32.59
CA THR A 78 1.15 -0.81 -31.50
C THR A 78 -0.31 -0.63 -31.92
N ALA A 79 -1.21 -1.24 -31.14
CA ALA A 79 -2.65 -1.11 -31.30
C ALA A 79 -3.25 -0.05 -30.36
N VAL A 80 -2.64 0.14 -29.19
CA VAL A 80 -3.04 1.14 -28.19
C VAL A 80 -1.81 1.59 -27.40
N GLU A 81 -1.75 2.86 -27.08
CA GLU A 81 -0.77 3.42 -26.16
C GLU A 81 -1.48 4.36 -25.19
N LEU A 82 -1.15 4.27 -23.90
CA LEU A 82 -1.67 5.09 -22.82
C LEU A 82 -0.49 5.52 -21.94
N HIS A 83 -0.36 6.82 -21.69
CA HIS A 83 0.61 7.38 -20.75
C HIS A 83 -0.15 8.00 -19.58
N TYR A 84 0.34 7.73 -18.37
CA TYR A 84 -0.20 8.21 -17.10
C TYR A 84 0.93 8.87 -16.31
N ARG A 85 0.80 10.17 -16.05
CA ARG A 85 1.89 11.00 -15.52
C ARG A 85 1.43 11.95 -14.42
N ILE A 86 2.30 12.17 -13.44
CA ILE A 86 2.18 13.23 -12.43
C ILE A 86 3.58 13.83 -12.25
N LEU A 87 3.80 15.03 -12.78
CA LEU A 87 5.15 15.61 -12.91
C LEU A 87 5.80 15.87 -11.54
N ALA A 88 5.04 16.44 -10.60
CA ALA A 88 5.52 16.77 -9.25
C ALA A 88 5.98 15.53 -8.47
N LEU A 89 5.40 14.36 -8.75
CA LEU A 89 5.80 13.10 -8.12
C LEU A 89 6.84 12.33 -8.93
N GLY A 90 7.32 12.86 -10.06
CA GLY A 90 8.13 12.08 -10.99
C GLY A 90 7.47 10.75 -11.35
N LEU A 91 6.15 10.75 -11.55
CA LEU A 91 5.41 9.57 -12.01
C LEU A 91 5.31 9.65 -13.52
N ASP A 92 5.86 8.64 -14.21
CA ASP A 92 5.69 8.49 -15.65
C ASP A 92 5.58 7.00 -16.00
N ARG A 93 4.37 6.58 -16.38
CA ARG A 93 4.06 5.19 -16.67
C ARG A 93 3.35 5.06 -18.00
N ARG A 94 3.74 4.06 -18.76
CA ARG A 94 3.17 3.75 -20.08
C ARG A 94 2.60 2.34 -20.11
N LEU A 95 1.44 2.22 -20.72
CA LEU A 95 0.83 0.98 -21.16
C LEU A 95 0.80 0.98 -22.69
N GLN A 96 1.44 -0.02 -23.30
CA GLN A 96 1.47 -0.20 -24.74
C GLN A 96 0.90 -1.58 -25.10
N GLY A 97 -0.20 -1.59 -25.84
CA GLY A 97 -0.82 -2.79 -26.37
C GLY A 97 -0.46 -3.04 -27.82
N THR A 98 -0.14 -4.29 -28.17
CA THR A 98 0.21 -4.69 -29.55
C THR A 98 -0.91 -5.48 -30.22
N ILE A 99 -0.89 -5.54 -31.55
CA ILE A 99 -1.85 -6.31 -32.36
C ILE A 99 -1.77 -7.81 -32.02
N GLY A 100 -0.60 -8.28 -31.60
CA GLY A 100 -0.35 -9.64 -31.11
C GLY A 100 -0.96 -9.97 -29.74
N SER A 101 -1.86 -9.13 -29.19
CA SER A 101 -2.48 -9.34 -27.88
C SER A 101 -1.49 -9.35 -26.71
N GLN A 102 -0.44 -8.54 -26.80
CA GLN A 102 0.50 -8.30 -25.71
C GLN A 102 0.26 -6.90 -25.13
N ILE A 103 0.41 -6.76 -23.83
CA ILE A 103 0.49 -5.46 -23.16
C ILE A 103 1.85 -5.35 -22.48
N ILE A 104 2.55 -4.28 -22.80
CA ILE A 104 3.82 -3.87 -22.20
C ILE A 104 3.49 -2.72 -21.24
N PHE A 105 3.92 -2.88 -20.00
CA PHE A 105 3.86 -1.86 -18.97
C PHE A 105 5.28 -1.37 -18.73
N ALA A 106 5.47 -0.06 -18.74
CA ALA A 106 6.75 0.57 -18.47
C ALA A 106 6.57 1.63 -17.39
N ASP A 107 7.47 1.62 -16.41
CA ASP A 107 7.72 2.75 -15.54
C ASP A 107 8.94 3.47 -16.11
N GLU A 108 8.71 4.61 -16.77
CA GLU A 108 9.71 5.28 -17.61
C GLU A 108 10.84 5.90 -16.77
N ASN A 109 10.58 6.20 -15.49
CA ASN A 109 11.56 6.79 -14.59
C ASN A 109 12.47 5.75 -13.93
N SER A 110 11.92 4.62 -13.49
CA SER A 110 12.71 3.50 -12.96
C SER A 110 13.30 2.59 -14.05
N GLY A 111 12.78 2.66 -15.27
CA GLY A 111 13.16 1.79 -16.38
C GLY A 111 12.61 0.35 -16.26
N VAL A 112 11.69 0.10 -15.33
CA VAL A 112 11.06 -1.21 -15.14
C VAL A 112 10.09 -1.47 -16.29
N ILE A 113 10.29 -2.58 -17.01
CA ILE A 113 9.42 -3.00 -18.12
C ILE A 113 8.92 -4.42 -17.86
N LEU A 114 7.59 -4.57 -17.88
CA LEU A 114 6.90 -5.84 -17.69
C LEU A 114 5.96 -6.12 -18.85
N GLN A 115 5.85 -7.39 -19.23
CA GLN A 115 4.99 -7.81 -20.33
C GLN A 115 3.96 -8.84 -19.87
N ARG A 116 2.73 -8.67 -20.36
CA ARG A 116 1.66 -9.67 -20.27
C ARG A 116 1.20 -10.08 -21.67
N SER A 117 1.17 -11.38 -21.89
CA SER A 117 0.67 -11.98 -23.14
C SER A 117 -0.80 -12.38 -23.00
N ASN A 118 -1.48 -12.66 -24.12
CA ASN A 118 -2.87 -13.12 -24.19
C ASN A 118 -3.89 -12.13 -23.61
N GLN A 119 -3.69 -10.83 -23.84
CA GLN A 119 -4.51 -9.74 -23.28
C GLN A 119 -5.55 -9.19 -24.28
N GLY A 120 -5.98 -9.99 -25.27
CA GLY A 120 -6.84 -9.52 -26.36
C GLY A 120 -8.15 -8.86 -25.91
N LEU A 121 -8.77 -9.35 -24.82
CA LEU A 121 -9.98 -8.75 -24.26
C LEU A 121 -9.72 -7.37 -23.64
N VAL A 122 -8.63 -7.23 -22.88
CA VAL A 122 -8.23 -5.95 -22.26
C VAL A 122 -7.93 -4.91 -23.33
N LEU A 123 -7.26 -5.31 -24.41
CA LEU A 123 -6.98 -4.41 -25.54
C LEU A 123 -8.25 -3.94 -26.23
N LEU A 124 -9.22 -4.83 -26.42
CA LEU A 124 -10.51 -4.47 -27.02
C LEU A 124 -11.27 -3.46 -26.15
N GLU A 125 -11.28 -3.68 -24.83
CA GLU A 125 -11.89 -2.76 -23.87
C GLU A 125 -11.20 -1.40 -23.90
N LEU A 126 -9.86 -1.34 -23.85
CA LEU A 126 -9.11 -0.09 -23.96
C LEU A 126 -9.41 0.66 -25.26
N GLN A 127 -9.49 -0.04 -26.39
CA GLN A 127 -9.82 0.60 -27.68
C GLN A 127 -11.23 1.20 -27.73
N GLN A 128 -12.17 0.68 -26.94
CA GLN A 128 -13.54 1.18 -26.85
C GLN A 128 -13.67 2.32 -25.84
N THR A 129 -12.99 2.21 -24.69
CA THR A 129 -13.13 3.15 -23.57
C THR A 129 -12.27 4.40 -23.74
N LEU A 130 -11.06 4.30 -24.28
CA LEU A 130 -10.14 5.44 -24.38
C LEU A 130 -10.70 6.64 -25.18
N PRO A 131 -11.41 6.44 -26.31
CA PRO A 131 -12.06 7.53 -27.04
C PRO A 131 -13.17 8.24 -26.26
N GLU A 132 -13.73 7.59 -25.25
CA GLU A 132 -14.83 8.12 -24.42
C GLU A 132 -14.32 8.84 -23.17
N LEU A 133 -12.99 8.89 -22.94
CA LEU A 133 -12.40 9.63 -21.84
C LEU A 133 -12.70 11.13 -21.96
N ASP A 134 -13.28 11.69 -20.91
CA ASP A 134 -13.38 13.13 -20.74
C ASP A 134 -12.07 13.66 -20.15
N LEU A 135 -11.26 14.29 -21.00
CA LEU A 135 -9.97 14.86 -20.62
C LEU A 135 -10.07 16.38 -20.67
N GLU A 136 -9.97 17.01 -19.51
CA GLU A 136 -9.98 18.47 -19.41
C GLU A 136 -8.62 19.05 -19.77
N PRO A 137 -8.53 20.33 -20.20
CA PRO A 137 -7.25 21.01 -20.32
C PRO A 137 -6.54 21.07 -18.96
N ILE A 138 -5.23 20.79 -18.95
CA ILE A 138 -4.42 20.95 -17.73
C ILE A 138 -4.35 22.44 -17.39
N PRO A 139 -4.61 22.86 -16.14
CA PRO A 139 -4.38 24.22 -15.71
C PRO A 139 -2.90 24.63 -15.87
N ASP A 140 -2.65 25.87 -16.28
CA ASP A 140 -1.29 26.38 -16.46
C ASP A 140 -0.45 26.19 -15.19
N GLY A 141 0.67 25.46 -15.31
CA GLY A 141 1.60 25.20 -14.21
C GLY A 141 1.14 24.15 -13.20
N CYS A 142 0.12 23.35 -13.50
CA CYS A 142 -0.30 22.26 -12.60
C CYS A 142 0.59 21.02 -12.74
N ASP A 143 1.72 21.02 -12.04
CA ASP A 143 2.63 19.86 -12.01
C ASP A 143 2.08 18.68 -11.18
N THR A 144 1.08 18.93 -10.33
CA THR A 144 0.43 17.92 -9.49
C THR A 144 -0.81 17.28 -10.14
N CYS A 145 -1.25 17.77 -11.30
CA CYS A 145 -2.39 17.23 -12.01
C CYS A 145 -2.06 15.88 -12.66
N VAL A 146 -3.02 14.95 -12.65
CA VAL A 146 -2.92 13.66 -13.30
C VAL A 146 -3.10 13.84 -14.80
N TYR A 147 -1.98 13.80 -15.52
CA TYR A 147 -1.98 13.86 -16.97
C TYR A 147 -2.15 12.47 -17.56
N VAL A 148 -3.08 12.35 -18.50
CA VAL A 148 -3.27 11.17 -19.33
C VAL A 148 -3.15 11.56 -20.79
N SER A 149 -2.47 10.73 -21.57
CA SER A 149 -2.56 10.76 -23.03
C SER A 149 -2.74 9.38 -23.59
N TYR A 150 -3.49 9.25 -24.67
CA TYR A 150 -3.68 8.00 -25.37
C TYR A 150 -3.53 8.18 -26.88
N ASN A 151 -3.12 7.10 -27.53
CA ASN A 151 -3.01 7.00 -28.98
C ASN A 151 -3.54 5.63 -29.45
N LEU A 152 -4.43 5.65 -30.44
CA LEU A 152 -5.01 4.48 -31.10
C LEU A 152 -4.66 4.53 -32.59
N PRO A 153 -3.47 4.06 -32.98
CA PRO A 153 -2.95 4.23 -34.34
C PRO A 153 -3.87 3.66 -35.42
N LEU A 154 -4.50 2.51 -35.15
CA LEU A 154 -5.38 1.81 -36.10
C LEU A 154 -6.69 2.55 -36.37
N SER A 155 -7.17 3.33 -35.40
CA SER A 155 -8.41 4.13 -35.50
C SER A 155 -8.12 5.60 -35.79
N HIS A 156 -6.85 6.01 -35.80
CA HIS A 156 -6.42 7.40 -35.90
C HIS A 156 -7.06 8.32 -34.85
N LEU A 157 -7.27 7.81 -33.64
CA LEU A 157 -7.81 8.55 -32.50
C LEU A 157 -6.71 8.78 -31.47
N SER A 158 -6.69 9.97 -30.89
CA SER A 158 -5.78 10.34 -29.81
C SER A 158 -6.41 11.40 -28.94
N GLY A 159 -6.07 11.43 -27.67
CA GLY A 159 -6.48 12.45 -26.73
C GLY A 159 -5.43 12.64 -25.66
N GLU A 160 -5.39 13.85 -25.09
CA GLU A 160 -4.51 14.16 -23.96
C GLU A 160 -5.17 15.22 -23.08
N GLY A 161 -4.86 15.19 -21.79
CA GLY A 161 -5.34 16.19 -20.86
C GLY A 161 -5.29 15.71 -19.41
N TRP A 162 -5.98 16.47 -18.57
CA TRP A 162 -6.17 16.22 -17.16
C TRP A 162 -7.32 15.22 -16.97
N LEU A 163 -7.01 14.07 -16.37
CA LEU A 163 -8.00 13.08 -16.00
C LEU A 163 -8.61 13.43 -14.64
N GLN A 164 -9.93 13.62 -14.60
CA GLN A 164 -10.68 13.93 -13.37
C GLN A 164 -11.74 12.89 -13.01
N ASP A 165 -12.06 11.94 -13.89
CA ASP A 165 -13.01 10.87 -13.59
C ASP A 165 -12.45 9.97 -12.46
N PRO A 166 -13.07 9.94 -11.28
CA PRO A 166 -12.54 9.23 -10.11
C PRO A 166 -12.52 7.71 -10.31
N VAL A 167 -13.44 7.15 -11.09
CA VAL A 167 -13.51 5.70 -11.36
C VAL A 167 -12.35 5.29 -12.27
N LEU A 168 -12.09 6.08 -13.31
CA LEU A 168 -10.99 5.83 -14.23
C LEU A 168 -9.64 6.08 -13.57
N LEU A 169 -9.50 7.14 -12.77
CA LEU A 169 -8.31 7.41 -11.96
C LEU A 169 -7.96 6.20 -11.08
N ALA A 170 -8.94 5.69 -10.31
CA ALA A 170 -8.73 4.56 -9.43
C ALA A 170 -8.41 3.27 -10.19
N SER A 171 -9.03 3.08 -11.37
CA SER A 171 -8.79 1.90 -12.21
C SER A 171 -7.39 1.89 -12.81
N VAL A 172 -6.93 3.03 -13.33
CA VAL A 172 -5.59 3.18 -13.91
C VAL A 172 -4.51 3.06 -12.85
N GLU A 173 -4.66 3.74 -11.69
CA GLU A 173 -3.72 3.61 -10.57
C GLU A 173 -3.61 2.15 -10.14
N ASN A 174 -4.74 1.48 -9.91
CA ASN A 174 -4.73 0.12 -9.38
C ASN A 174 -4.12 -0.88 -10.38
N LEU A 175 -4.42 -0.75 -11.67
CA LEU A 175 -3.82 -1.58 -12.71
C LEU A 175 -2.30 -1.40 -12.74
N LEU A 176 -1.82 -0.16 -12.80
CA LEU A 176 -0.40 0.14 -12.90
C LEU A 176 0.34 -0.26 -11.63
N ALA A 177 -0.22 0.01 -10.45
CA ALA A 177 0.36 -0.39 -9.18
C ALA A 177 0.42 -1.91 -8.99
N ALA A 178 -0.62 -2.64 -9.43
CA ALA A 178 -0.62 -4.10 -9.35
C ALA A 178 0.39 -4.76 -10.31
N VAL A 179 0.76 -4.09 -11.40
CA VAL A 179 1.73 -4.63 -12.37
C VAL A 179 3.15 -4.18 -12.07
N LEU A 180 3.37 -2.86 -11.96
CA LEU A 180 4.68 -2.24 -11.83
C LEU A 180 5.09 -1.99 -10.37
N GLY A 181 4.20 -2.23 -9.41
CA GLY A 181 4.37 -1.84 -8.00
C GLY A 181 3.88 -0.41 -7.73
N PRO A 182 3.72 -0.02 -6.46
CA PRO A 182 3.36 1.35 -6.11
C PRO A 182 4.40 2.33 -6.63
N HIS A 183 3.95 3.54 -6.96
CA HIS A 183 4.85 4.66 -7.23
C HIS A 183 5.09 5.45 -5.95
N PHE A 184 6.31 5.94 -5.75
CA PHE A 184 6.63 6.93 -4.73
C PHE A 184 7.49 8.03 -5.36
N PRO A 185 7.39 9.29 -4.90
CA PRO A 185 8.24 10.37 -5.38
C PRO A 185 9.73 10.03 -5.34
N PRO A 186 10.56 10.59 -6.22
CA PRO A 186 12.01 10.51 -6.10
C PRO A 186 12.48 10.92 -4.69
N ASP A 187 13.57 10.30 -4.22
CA ASP A 187 14.14 10.54 -2.89
C ASP A 187 13.22 10.19 -1.70
N THR A 188 12.17 9.40 -1.93
CA THR A 188 11.35 8.84 -0.84
C THR A 188 12.23 8.01 0.10
N ILE A 189 12.10 8.25 1.41
CA ILE A 189 12.72 7.45 2.47
C ILE A 189 11.70 6.55 3.18
N ILE A 190 10.43 6.92 3.17
CA ILE A 190 9.33 6.13 3.72
C ILE A 190 8.13 6.29 2.79
N GLY A 191 7.61 5.19 2.27
CA GLY A 191 6.41 5.17 1.42
C GLY A 191 5.42 4.12 1.90
N LEU A 192 4.14 4.46 1.99
CA LEU A 192 3.08 3.51 2.31
C LEU A 192 1.94 3.66 1.30
N ARG A 193 1.68 2.61 0.52
CA ARG A 193 0.55 2.54 -0.43
C ARG A 193 -0.47 1.53 0.07
N ARG A 194 -1.71 1.95 0.26
CA ARG A 194 -2.83 1.09 0.64
C ARG A 194 -3.70 0.82 -0.57
N SER A 195 -3.99 -0.46 -0.82
CA SER A 195 -4.90 -0.83 -1.90
C SER A 195 -6.34 -0.39 -1.60
N ALA A 196 -7.16 -0.27 -2.63
CA ALA A 196 -8.57 0.06 -2.47
C ALA A 196 -9.31 -1.03 -1.67
N SER A 197 -10.33 -0.61 -0.93
CA SER A 197 -11.26 -1.47 -0.20
C SER A 197 -12.70 -1.01 -0.45
N PRO A 198 -13.72 -1.78 -0.04
CA PRO A 198 -15.12 -1.33 -0.11
C PRO A 198 -15.43 -0.04 0.67
N TYR A 199 -14.52 0.40 1.54
CA TYR A 199 -14.72 1.53 2.45
C TYR A 199 -13.85 2.75 2.13
N ALA A 200 -12.80 2.57 1.33
CA ALA A 200 -11.85 3.63 1.00
C ALA A 200 -11.16 3.34 -0.34
N PRO A 201 -10.94 4.36 -1.18
CA PRO A 201 -10.11 4.23 -2.38
C PRO A 201 -8.66 3.91 -2.00
N ALA A 202 -7.90 3.42 -2.99
CA ALA A 202 -6.46 3.28 -2.83
C ALA A 202 -5.84 4.65 -2.53
N HIS A 203 -4.78 4.67 -1.73
CA HIS A 203 -4.13 5.91 -1.33
C HIS A 203 -2.70 5.67 -0.92
N THR A 204 -1.90 6.73 -1.00
CA THR A 204 -0.49 6.64 -0.69
C THR A 204 -0.02 7.85 0.10
N ILE A 205 0.93 7.59 0.99
CA ILE A 205 1.72 8.61 1.67
C ILE A 205 3.21 8.35 1.43
N ALA A 206 3.98 9.41 1.20
CA ALA A 206 5.42 9.33 1.02
C ALA A 206 6.13 10.47 1.76
N LEU A 207 7.13 10.13 2.57
CA LEU A 207 8.08 11.06 3.17
C LEU A 207 9.38 11.03 2.36
N THR A 208 9.78 12.17 1.83
CA THR A 208 11.02 12.36 1.07
C THR A 208 12.19 12.79 1.96
N ALA A 209 13.42 12.63 1.45
CA ALA A 209 14.65 12.90 2.19
C ALA A 209 14.81 14.37 2.63
N ASP A 210 14.16 15.30 1.93
CA ASP A 210 14.11 16.74 2.22
C ASP A 210 13.00 17.13 3.21
N GLY A 211 12.22 16.16 3.71
CA GLY A 211 11.21 16.37 4.74
C GLY A 211 9.82 16.73 4.20
N GLN A 212 9.55 16.55 2.91
CA GLN A 212 8.21 16.72 2.36
C GLN A 212 7.36 15.46 2.52
N VAL A 213 6.08 15.65 2.82
CA VAL A 213 5.11 14.56 2.99
C VAL A 213 4.03 14.68 1.94
N TRP A 214 4.10 13.81 0.94
CA TRP A 214 3.15 13.69 -0.16
C TRP A 214 2.02 12.75 0.22
N ARG A 215 0.78 13.12 -0.11
CA ARG A 215 -0.43 12.35 0.17
C ARG A 215 -1.35 12.42 -1.04
N TRP A 216 -1.81 11.28 -1.54
CA TRP A 216 -2.78 11.27 -2.64
C TRP A 216 -3.75 10.09 -2.54
N LEU A 217 -5.00 10.33 -2.92
CA LEU A 217 -5.99 9.29 -3.16
C LEU A 217 -6.00 8.93 -4.64
N ALA A 218 -6.22 7.67 -4.96
CA ALA A 218 -6.32 7.18 -6.33
C ALA A 218 -7.55 7.71 -7.09
N THR A 219 -8.47 8.40 -6.41
CA THR A 219 -9.65 9.04 -7.00
C THR A 219 -9.49 10.54 -7.23
N GLU A 220 -8.34 11.12 -6.86
CA GLU A 220 -8.08 12.55 -7.00
C GLU A 220 -7.41 12.85 -8.34
N GLY A 221 -7.96 13.82 -9.08
CA GLY A 221 -7.36 14.29 -10.34
C GLY A 221 -6.07 15.09 -10.12
N ASN A 222 -5.78 15.54 -8.90
CA ASN A 222 -4.57 16.28 -8.57
C ASN A 222 -4.04 15.85 -7.20
N VAL A 223 -2.73 15.92 -7.05
CA VAL A 223 -2.06 15.69 -5.76
C VAL A 223 -2.01 17.01 -5.00
N ASP A 224 -2.32 16.97 -3.70
CA ASP A 224 -2.19 18.15 -2.85
C ASP A 224 -0.73 18.53 -2.66
N GLU A 225 -0.48 19.81 -2.38
CA GLU A 225 0.84 20.28 -1.97
C GLU A 225 1.35 19.49 -0.75
N PRO A 226 2.66 19.19 -0.70
CA PRO A 226 3.21 18.37 0.36
C PRO A 226 3.15 19.09 1.70
N LEU A 227 2.91 18.33 2.77
CA LEU A 227 3.06 18.84 4.12
C LEU A 227 4.54 18.94 4.51
N VAL A 228 4.84 19.84 5.44
CA VAL A 228 6.17 19.94 6.05
C VAL A 228 6.35 18.86 7.12
N GLU A 229 7.57 18.31 7.21
CA GLU A 229 7.99 17.18 8.07
C GLU A 229 7.50 17.23 9.53
N THR A 230 7.18 18.41 10.08
CA THR A 230 6.63 18.52 11.44
C THR A 230 5.42 17.62 11.67
N ALA A 231 4.67 17.28 10.62
CA ALA A 231 3.57 16.32 10.67
C ALA A 231 4.00 14.86 10.95
N VAL A 232 5.26 14.50 10.65
CA VAL A 232 5.75 13.11 10.68
C VAL A 232 7.20 12.99 11.22
N SER A 233 7.67 13.96 12.01
CA SER A 233 9.04 14.00 12.55
C SER A 233 9.43 12.74 13.34
N ASN A 234 8.46 12.10 13.99
CA ASN A 234 8.65 10.83 14.70
C ASN A 234 8.91 9.64 13.76
N ALA A 235 8.41 9.66 12.52
CA ALA A 235 8.62 8.57 11.55
C ALA A 235 10.08 8.48 11.12
N ARG A 236 10.73 9.63 10.83
CA ARG A 236 12.14 9.65 10.43
C ARG A 236 13.06 9.20 11.56
N ALA A 237 12.78 9.63 12.78
CA ALA A 237 13.50 9.16 13.97
C ALA A 237 13.36 7.64 14.14
N THR A 238 12.15 7.11 13.91
CA THR A 238 11.87 5.67 13.97
C THR A 238 12.63 4.91 12.88
N LEU A 239 12.65 5.40 11.63
CA LEU A 239 13.38 4.75 10.54
C LEU A 239 14.86 4.53 10.87
N ASN A 240 15.52 5.51 11.50
CA ASN A 240 16.93 5.44 11.86
C ASN A 240 17.26 4.37 12.92
N THR A 241 16.25 3.87 13.64
CA THR A 241 16.42 2.81 14.66
C THR A 241 15.98 1.43 14.16
N LEU A 242 15.35 1.35 12.99
CA LEU A 242 14.87 0.09 12.41
C LEU A 242 16.01 -0.70 11.76
N THR A 243 16.07 -1.99 12.08
CA THR A 243 16.93 -2.95 11.39
C THR A 243 16.15 -3.53 10.21
N LEU A 244 16.27 -2.90 9.05
CA LEU A 244 15.42 -3.19 7.88
C LEU A 244 15.47 -4.67 7.44
N GLU A 245 16.62 -5.34 7.56
CA GLU A 245 16.81 -6.75 7.17
C GLU A 245 15.86 -7.74 7.88
N GLN A 246 15.39 -7.42 9.09
CA GLN A 246 14.50 -8.30 9.88
C GLN A 246 13.02 -8.11 9.58
N LEU A 247 12.63 -7.10 8.79
CA LEU A 247 11.23 -6.76 8.57
C LEU A 247 10.55 -7.73 7.61
N SER A 248 11.23 -8.14 6.54
CA SER A 248 10.62 -8.94 5.46
C SER A 248 10.11 -10.34 5.86
N SER A 249 10.56 -10.89 7.00
CA SER A 249 10.21 -12.24 7.46
C SER A 249 8.95 -12.33 8.33
N THR A 250 8.26 -11.22 8.62
CA THR A 250 7.32 -11.15 9.76
C THR A 250 5.84 -10.97 9.36
N TYR A 251 5.52 -10.87 8.06
CA TYR A 251 4.17 -10.52 7.58
C TYR A 251 3.41 -11.68 6.95
N GLU A 252 2.95 -12.64 7.75
CA GLU A 252 2.14 -13.76 7.26
C GLU A 252 0.80 -13.85 8.02
N ALA A 253 -0.18 -13.01 7.68
CA ALA A 253 -1.58 -13.28 8.02
C ALA A 253 -2.45 -13.25 6.78
N ASN A 254 -3.38 -14.20 6.71
CA ASN A 254 -4.39 -14.25 5.66
C ASN A 254 -5.71 -13.70 6.23
N CYS A 255 -6.05 -12.46 5.89
CA CYS A 255 -7.33 -11.86 6.23
C CYS A 255 -8.11 -11.53 4.96
N ALA A 256 -9.25 -12.18 4.79
CA ALA A 256 -10.15 -11.89 3.68
C ALA A 256 -10.74 -10.47 3.85
N GLY A 257 -10.68 -9.66 2.79
CA GLY A 257 -11.35 -8.36 2.72
C GLY A 257 -10.57 -7.16 3.29
N VAL A 258 -9.34 -7.35 3.78
CA VAL A 258 -8.45 -6.23 4.14
C VAL A 258 -7.53 -5.94 2.95
N PRO A 259 -7.40 -4.68 2.50
CA PRO A 259 -6.52 -4.35 1.40
C PRO A 259 -5.07 -4.69 1.75
N ALA A 260 -4.33 -5.21 0.77
CA ALA A 260 -2.89 -5.32 0.88
C ALA A 260 -2.27 -3.91 0.89
N GLU A 261 -1.29 -3.71 1.77
CA GLU A 261 -0.54 -2.47 1.85
C GLU A 261 0.91 -2.75 1.46
N THR A 262 1.56 -1.84 0.76
CA THR A 262 2.99 -1.96 0.44
C THR A 262 3.72 -0.87 1.20
N LEU A 263 4.70 -1.28 2.01
CA LEU A 263 5.59 -0.40 2.75
C LEU A 263 6.95 -0.39 2.06
N TYR A 264 7.42 0.81 1.76
CA TYR A 264 8.75 1.10 1.23
C TYR A 264 9.56 1.87 2.28
N LEU A 265 10.78 1.42 2.52
CA LEU A 265 11.72 2.01 3.48
C LEU A 265 13.09 2.13 2.83
N ASN A 266 13.68 3.32 2.87
CA ASN A 266 15.01 3.61 2.37
C ASN A 266 15.77 4.44 3.41
N ASN A 267 16.90 3.90 3.89
CA ASN A 267 17.75 4.55 4.89
C ASN A 267 19.03 5.20 4.30
N GLY A 268 19.07 5.39 2.99
CA GLY A 268 20.21 5.91 2.23
C GLY A 268 21.26 4.86 1.85
N THR A 269 21.15 3.64 2.35
CA THR A 269 22.07 2.53 2.02
C THR A 269 21.37 1.26 1.56
N THR A 270 20.15 1.05 2.02
CA THR A 270 19.34 -0.14 1.75
C THR A 270 17.92 0.28 1.52
N ASP A 271 17.32 -0.32 0.48
CA ASP A 271 15.94 -0.10 0.10
C ASP A 271 15.19 -1.42 0.28
N ILE A 272 14.09 -1.37 1.02
CA ILE A 272 13.20 -2.51 1.23
C ILE A 272 11.79 -2.11 0.83
N SER A 273 11.18 -2.94 0.00
CA SER A 273 9.74 -2.92 -0.25
C SER A 273 9.16 -4.24 0.25
N THR A 274 8.14 -4.16 1.10
CA THR A 274 7.46 -5.33 1.65
C THR A 274 5.95 -5.13 1.58
N ASP A 275 5.24 -6.20 1.28
CA ASP A 275 3.79 -6.23 1.41
C ASP A 275 3.41 -6.53 2.86
N ILE A 276 2.44 -5.78 3.38
CA ILE A 276 1.87 -5.94 4.70
C ILE A 276 0.42 -6.36 4.50
N LEU A 277 0.15 -7.61 4.86
CA LEU A 277 -1.18 -8.18 4.87
C LEU A 277 -1.79 -7.96 6.25
N CYS A 278 -2.90 -7.25 6.35
CA CYS A 278 -3.59 -6.95 7.60
C CYS A 278 -2.69 -6.28 8.66
N PRO A 279 -2.34 -5.00 8.52
CA PRO A 279 -1.41 -4.33 9.43
C PRO A 279 -1.91 -4.33 10.90
N GLY A 280 -3.22 -4.46 11.13
CA GLY A 280 -3.76 -4.66 12.48
C GLY A 280 -3.21 -5.90 13.19
N TYR A 281 -2.88 -6.97 12.46
CA TYR A 281 -2.52 -8.28 13.02
C TYR A 281 -1.05 -8.68 12.82
N THR A 282 -0.45 -8.25 11.70
CA THR A 282 0.90 -8.68 11.30
C THR A 282 1.99 -7.65 11.58
N LEU A 283 1.61 -6.43 11.99
CA LEU A 283 2.58 -5.36 12.15
C LEU A 283 3.38 -5.53 13.46
N PRO A 284 4.71 -5.69 13.39
CA PRO A 284 5.55 -5.77 14.57
C PRO A 284 5.47 -4.50 15.40
N ALA A 285 5.64 -4.64 16.73
CA ALA A 285 5.64 -3.49 17.63
C ALA A 285 6.74 -2.46 17.27
N THR A 286 7.81 -2.89 16.63
CA THR A 286 8.91 -2.02 16.17
C THR A 286 8.48 -1.10 15.02
N LEU A 287 7.59 -1.53 14.12
CA LEU A 287 7.08 -0.69 13.02
C LEU A 287 5.85 0.12 13.40
N LEU A 288 5.15 -0.25 14.47
CA LEU A 288 3.89 0.37 14.81
C LEU A 288 3.97 1.89 15.04
N PRO A 289 4.98 2.45 15.73
CA PRO A 289 5.12 3.90 15.86
C PRO A 289 5.23 4.60 14.50
N LEU A 290 5.95 3.99 13.56
CA LEU A 290 6.07 4.50 12.20
C LEU A 290 4.71 4.48 11.49
N TYR A 291 4.00 3.37 11.56
CA TYR A 291 2.72 3.19 10.88
C TYR A 291 1.65 4.15 11.39
N LEU A 292 1.57 4.35 12.71
CA LEU A 292 0.64 5.32 13.32
C LEU A 292 0.99 6.76 12.94
N ALA A 293 2.28 7.09 12.85
CA ALA A 293 2.72 8.41 12.40
C ALA A 293 2.34 8.69 10.93
N LEU A 294 2.34 7.66 10.07
CA LEU A 294 1.90 7.78 8.68
C LEU A 294 0.37 7.80 8.54
N ASP A 295 -0.36 7.17 9.46
CA ASP A 295 -1.82 7.10 9.40
C ASP A 295 -2.48 8.46 9.67
N ALA A 296 -1.98 9.22 10.64
CA ALA A 296 -2.61 10.48 11.06
C ALA A 296 -2.75 11.51 9.92
N PRO A 297 -1.73 11.79 9.08
CA PRO A 297 -1.89 12.68 7.93
C PRO A 297 -2.82 12.13 6.84
N LEU A 298 -3.02 10.82 6.76
CA LEU A 298 -3.94 10.19 5.79
C LEU A 298 -5.40 10.26 6.25
N GLN A 299 -5.66 10.13 7.56
CA GLN A 299 -7.03 10.14 8.11
C GLN A 299 -7.80 11.40 7.72
N GLU A 300 -7.14 12.57 7.73
CA GLU A 300 -7.75 13.85 7.29
C GLU A 300 -8.35 13.74 5.87
N LYS A 301 -7.69 13.03 4.94
CA LYS A 301 -8.18 12.80 3.57
C LYS A 301 -9.25 11.73 3.49
N LEU A 302 -9.23 10.75 4.40
CA LEU A 302 -10.19 9.65 4.40
C LEU A 302 -11.53 10.07 5.04
N ASP A 303 -11.48 10.94 6.04
CA ASP A 303 -12.67 11.45 6.75
C ASP A 303 -13.56 12.34 5.88
N THR A 304 -13.03 12.89 4.78
CA THR A 304 -13.78 13.70 3.82
C THR A 304 -14.56 12.87 2.79
N LEU A 305 -14.36 11.55 2.78
CA LEU A 305 -15.03 10.66 1.84
C LEU A 305 -16.43 10.28 2.34
N ASP A 306 -17.45 10.55 1.52
CA ASP A 306 -18.80 10.05 1.72
C ASP A 306 -18.86 8.54 1.39
N GLY A 307 -18.36 7.71 2.30
CA GLY A 307 -18.31 6.25 2.18
C GLY A 307 -19.14 5.54 3.27
N PRO A 308 -19.50 4.27 3.06
CA PRO A 308 -20.00 3.45 4.15
C PRO A 308 -18.95 3.41 5.27
N ALA A 309 -19.39 3.66 6.51
CA ALA A 309 -18.50 3.60 7.66
C ALA A 309 -17.72 2.28 7.65
N ARG A 310 -16.39 2.37 7.75
CA ARG A 310 -15.55 1.19 7.88
C ARG A 310 -16.04 0.39 9.08
N PRO A 311 -16.29 -0.93 8.95
CA PRO A 311 -16.60 -1.73 10.11
C PRO A 311 -15.46 -1.58 11.12
N PRO A 312 -15.75 -1.52 12.43
CA PRO A 312 -14.71 -1.46 13.43
C PRO A 312 -13.72 -2.61 13.16
N ALA A 313 -12.44 -2.27 13.05
CA ALA A 313 -11.41 -3.26 12.84
C ALA A 313 -11.54 -4.33 13.93
N GLY A 314 -11.41 -5.61 13.56
CA GLY A 314 -11.43 -6.68 14.54
C GLY A 314 -10.40 -6.45 15.66
N PHE A 315 -9.29 -5.77 15.33
CA PHE A 315 -8.32 -5.24 16.26
C PHE A 315 -7.71 -3.93 15.72
N PRO A 316 -7.97 -2.75 16.32
CA PRO A 316 -7.43 -1.48 15.85
C PRO A 316 -5.89 -1.42 15.85
N LEU A 317 -5.30 -0.64 14.94
CA LEU A 317 -3.83 -0.48 14.86
C LEU A 317 -3.23 0.10 16.15
N ALA A 318 -3.88 1.12 16.70
CA ALA A 318 -3.49 1.75 17.96
C ALA A 318 -3.92 0.94 19.20
N ALA A 319 -4.66 -0.17 19.02
CA ALA A 319 -5.01 -1.04 20.14
C ALA A 319 -3.83 -1.90 20.55
N LEU A 320 -3.62 -1.98 21.85
CA LEU A 320 -2.68 -2.89 22.48
C LEU A 320 -3.39 -4.15 22.97
N LEU A 321 -4.64 -4.01 23.42
CA LEU A 321 -5.45 -5.10 23.96
C LEU A 321 -6.91 -4.91 23.56
N ASP A 322 -7.57 -5.98 23.15
CA ASP A 322 -9.02 -6.05 22.95
C ASP A 322 -9.54 -7.31 23.63
N TYR A 323 -10.31 -7.12 24.69
CA TYR A 323 -10.90 -8.18 25.48
C TYR A 323 -12.42 -8.16 25.31
N ARG A 324 -12.96 -9.25 24.76
CA ARG A 324 -14.38 -9.51 24.62
C ARG A 324 -14.78 -10.60 25.57
N ARG A 325 -15.58 -10.26 26.57
CA ARG A 325 -16.07 -11.21 27.55
C ARG A 325 -17.28 -11.97 26.99
N ALA A 326 -17.50 -13.18 27.52
CA ALA A 326 -18.59 -14.05 27.12
C ALA A 326 -20.00 -13.42 27.23
N ASP A 327 -20.21 -12.42 28.08
CA ASP A 327 -21.48 -11.69 28.22
C ASP A 327 -21.70 -10.61 27.15
N GLY A 328 -20.71 -10.39 26.27
CA GLY A 328 -20.77 -9.39 25.21
C GLY A 328 -20.15 -8.04 25.59
N ALA A 329 -19.74 -7.84 26.85
CA ALA A 329 -18.98 -6.66 27.23
C ALA A 329 -17.59 -6.68 26.60
N ARG A 330 -17.06 -5.50 26.26
CA ARG A 330 -15.79 -5.33 25.56
C ARG A 330 -14.93 -4.30 26.26
N LEU A 331 -13.63 -4.54 26.31
CA LEU A 331 -12.62 -3.61 26.79
C LEU A 331 -11.53 -3.49 25.73
N THR A 332 -11.34 -2.29 25.19
CA THR A 332 -10.22 -1.96 24.31
C THR A 332 -9.28 -1.01 25.03
N ILE A 333 -7.99 -1.35 25.10
CA ILE A 333 -6.93 -0.51 25.66
C ILE A 333 -5.99 -0.11 24.53
N TYR A 334 -5.79 1.20 24.38
CA TYR A 334 -4.96 1.81 23.37
C TYR A 334 -3.57 2.15 23.90
N GLN A 335 -2.63 2.36 22.99
CA GLN A 335 -1.21 2.57 23.31
C GLN A 335 -0.91 3.88 24.03
N ASP A 336 -1.73 4.89 23.81
CA ASP A 336 -1.69 6.16 24.52
C ASP A 336 -2.32 6.08 25.92
N GLY A 337 -2.82 4.91 26.31
CA GLY A 337 -3.51 4.67 27.57
C GLY A 337 -4.98 5.04 27.55
N PHE A 338 -5.53 5.49 26.43
CA PHE A 338 -6.96 5.57 26.28
C PHE A 338 -7.59 4.18 26.45
N ILE A 339 -8.76 4.14 27.08
CA ILE A 339 -9.55 2.93 27.27
C ILE A 339 -10.95 3.21 26.77
N GLU A 340 -11.50 2.23 26.06
CA GLU A 340 -12.91 2.17 25.70
C GLU A 340 -13.50 0.87 26.27
N ALA A 341 -14.46 1.00 27.18
CA ALA A 341 -15.26 -0.09 27.68
C ALA A 341 -16.66 0.00 27.08
N GLN A 342 -17.17 -1.12 26.59
CA GLN A 342 -18.52 -1.25 26.07
C GLN A 342 -19.26 -2.28 26.91
N ASP A 343 -20.45 -1.94 27.41
CA ASP A 343 -21.29 -2.90 28.11
C ASP A 343 -22.00 -3.85 27.13
N ALA A 344 -22.66 -4.88 27.66
CA ALA A 344 -23.44 -5.83 26.85
C ALA A 344 -24.64 -5.18 26.13
N ALA A 345 -25.08 -4.00 26.57
CA ALA A 345 -26.16 -3.22 26.00
C ALA A 345 -25.67 -2.16 24.99
N THR A 346 -24.38 -2.19 24.62
CA THR A 346 -23.66 -1.32 23.67
C THR A 346 -23.32 0.09 24.14
N ALA A 347 -23.55 0.44 25.41
CA ALA A 347 -23.14 1.74 25.96
C ALA A 347 -21.61 1.82 26.08
N VAL A 348 -21.04 2.96 25.67
CA VAL A 348 -19.59 3.18 25.60
C VAL A 348 -19.12 4.11 26.72
N TYR A 349 -18.08 3.67 27.42
CA TYR A 349 -17.44 4.35 28.54
C TYR A 349 -15.97 4.53 28.21
N THR A 350 -15.42 5.70 28.49
CA THR A 350 -14.03 6.02 28.14
C THR A 350 -13.24 6.52 29.36
N SER A 351 -11.97 6.14 29.45
CA SER A 351 -11.06 6.61 30.50
C SER A 351 -9.59 6.54 30.03
N THR A 352 -8.64 6.83 30.92
CA THR A 352 -7.21 6.75 30.64
C THR A 352 -6.44 6.01 31.73
N LEU A 353 -5.50 5.14 31.33
CA LEU A 353 -4.52 4.46 32.18
C LEU A 353 -3.16 5.16 32.10
N ALA A 354 -2.36 5.03 33.15
CA ALA A 354 -0.96 5.44 33.08
C ALA A 354 -0.15 4.47 32.22
N ALA A 355 0.80 4.98 31.44
CA ALA A 355 1.63 4.18 30.54
C ALA A 355 2.36 3.00 31.23
N THR A 356 2.73 3.16 32.50
CA THR A 356 3.34 2.09 33.32
C THR A 356 2.40 0.92 33.58
N ASP A 357 1.12 1.19 33.76
CA ASP A 357 0.12 0.16 34.08
C ASP A 357 -0.16 -0.71 32.86
N ILE A 358 -0.22 -0.06 31.69
CA ILE A 358 -0.41 -0.72 30.40
C ILE A 358 0.72 -1.72 30.12
N PHE A 359 1.98 -1.30 30.28
CA PHE A 359 3.13 -2.19 30.07
C PHE A 359 3.15 -3.37 31.05
N SER A 360 2.79 -3.13 32.32
CA SER A 360 2.70 -4.20 33.31
C SER A 360 1.63 -5.23 32.92
N LEU A 361 0.45 -4.76 32.50
CA LEU A 361 -0.66 -5.60 32.09
C LEU A 361 -0.30 -6.50 30.90
N THR A 362 0.33 -5.94 29.86
CA THR A 362 0.74 -6.73 28.70
C THR A 362 1.82 -7.75 29.03
N THR A 363 2.80 -7.38 29.85
CA THR A 363 3.86 -8.29 30.30
C THR A 363 3.27 -9.49 31.05
N HIS A 364 2.37 -9.24 32.01
CA HIS A 364 1.73 -10.32 32.78
C HIS A 364 0.90 -11.26 31.90
N LEU A 365 0.19 -10.73 30.91
CA LEU A 365 -0.61 -11.54 29.99
C LEU A 365 0.28 -12.41 29.08
N LEU A 366 1.38 -11.87 28.56
CA LEU A 366 2.34 -12.64 27.76
C LEU A 366 3.01 -13.73 28.60
N ASP A 367 3.44 -13.41 29.82
CA ASP A 367 4.11 -14.36 30.72
C ASP A 367 3.18 -15.49 31.21
N SER A 368 1.86 -15.32 31.12
CA SER A 368 0.88 -16.32 31.55
C SER A 368 0.93 -17.62 30.75
N GLY A 369 1.47 -17.59 29.53
CA GLY A 369 1.48 -18.73 28.60
C GLY A 369 0.10 -19.15 28.08
N LEU A 370 -0.96 -18.40 28.38
CA LEU A 370 -2.33 -18.65 27.91
C LEU A 370 -2.57 -18.18 26.48
N LEU A 371 -1.67 -17.36 25.96
CA LEU A 371 -1.80 -16.74 24.65
C LEU A 371 -1.09 -17.54 23.57
N SER A 372 -1.76 -17.73 22.45
CA SER A 372 -1.21 -18.27 21.21
C SER A 372 -0.97 -17.15 20.19
N SER A 373 -0.16 -17.40 19.15
CA SER A 373 -0.03 -16.46 18.04
C SER A 373 -1.33 -16.43 17.23
N GLY A 374 -1.94 -15.24 17.12
CA GLY A 374 -3.31 -15.03 16.64
C GLY A 374 -3.42 -14.80 15.13
N LEU A 375 -2.82 -15.64 14.29
CA LEU A 375 -2.84 -15.46 12.82
C LEU A 375 -4.13 -15.97 12.14
N THR A 376 -5.00 -16.70 12.85
CA THR A 376 -6.19 -17.39 12.29
C THR A 376 -7.52 -17.01 12.95
N SER A 377 -7.72 -15.75 13.34
CA SER A 377 -9.01 -15.32 13.92
C SER A 377 -9.98 -14.78 12.87
N PHE A 378 -10.59 -15.68 12.08
CA PHE A 378 -11.84 -15.37 11.37
C PHE A 378 -12.86 -16.48 11.61
N THR A 379 -14.09 -16.05 11.87
CA THR A 379 -15.25 -16.76 12.41
C THR A 379 -15.33 -18.26 12.09
N VAL A 380 -15.50 -19.08 13.13
CA VAL A 380 -16.03 -20.44 12.97
C VAL A 380 -17.44 -20.30 12.40
N GLN A 381 -17.61 -20.47 11.09
CA GLN A 381 -18.88 -20.98 10.62
C GLN A 381 -19.02 -22.37 11.23
N ASN A 382 -19.90 -22.50 12.22
CA ASN A 382 -20.32 -23.80 12.72
C ASN A 382 -21.00 -24.53 11.57
N THR A 383 -20.20 -25.28 10.83
CA THR A 383 -20.68 -26.29 9.90
C THR A 383 -20.87 -27.56 10.72
N GLU A 384 -21.80 -27.54 11.66
CA GLU A 384 -22.55 -28.72 12.12
C GLU A 384 -23.54 -28.37 13.24
N THR A 385 -24.73 -28.91 13.06
CA THR A 385 -25.92 -28.86 13.88
C THR A 385 -25.70 -29.45 15.27
N GLU A 386 -25.52 -28.60 16.29
CA GLU A 386 -26.00 -28.89 17.65
C GLU A 386 -26.11 -27.60 18.49
N THR A 387 -27.29 -27.41 19.05
CA THR A 387 -27.77 -26.21 19.74
C THR A 387 -27.22 -26.09 21.15
N THR A 388 -26.00 -25.54 21.29
CA THR A 388 -25.67 -24.66 22.43
C THR A 388 -24.41 -23.86 22.07
N THR A 389 -24.58 -22.61 21.66
CA THR A 389 -23.49 -21.63 21.60
C THR A 389 -23.04 -21.30 23.02
N VAL A 390 -22.04 -22.01 23.53
CA VAL A 390 -21.38 -21.61 24.79
C VAL A 390 -20.56 -20.36 24.48
N ALA A 391 -20.94 -19.24 25.10
CA ALA A 391 -20.23 -17.99 24.91
C ALA A 391 -18.76 -18.12 25.36
N THR A 392 -17.84 -17.69 24.51
CA THR A 392 -16.39 -17.82 24.70
C THR A 392 -15.81 -16.43 24.83
N SER A 393 -14.96 -16.21 25.83
CA SER A 393 -14.20 -14.97 25.96
C SER A 393 -13.06 -14.99 24.93
N LEU A 394 -12.77 -13.83 24.33
CA LEU A 394 -11.69 -13.64 23.37
C LEU A 394 -10.81 -12.49 23.85
N LEU A 395 -9.51 -12.71 23.85
CA LEU A 395 -8.51 -11.68 24.08
C LEU A 395 -7.59 -11.61 22.87
N LEU A 396 -7.40 -10.42 22.34
CA LEU A 396 -6.35 -10.10 21.39
C LEU A 396 -5.34 -9.17 22.07
N LEU A 397 -4.06 -9.51 22.00
CA LEU A 397 -2.98 -8.78 22.63
C LEU A 397 -1.87 -8.51 21.62
N ARG A 398 -1.49 -7.25 21.43
CA ARG A 398 -0.34 -6.89 20.62
C ARG A 398 0.95 -7.08 21.41
N GLY A 399 1.79 -8.01 20.99
CA GLY A 399 3.12 -8.22 21.55
C GLY A 399 4.24 -7.76 20.60
N PRO A 400 5.49 -8.10 20.91
CA PRO A 400 6.66 -7.61 20.17
C PRO A 400 6.69 -8.11 18.72
N ASP A 401 6.32 -9.37 18.51
CA ASP A 401 6.49 -10.05 17.23
C ASP A 401 5.19 -10.15 16.41
N ALA A 402 4.03 -10.17 17.07
CA ALA A 402 2.72 -10.33 16.42
C ALA A 402 1.56 -9.95 17.36
N VAL A 403 0.34 -10.05 16.85
CA VAL A 403 -0.86 -10.15 17.69
C VAL A 403 -1.03 -11.59 18.18
N TYR A 404 -1.22 -11.71 19.48
CA TYR A 404 -1.51 -12.95 20.19
C TYR A 404 -3.00 -13.04 20.47
N ASP A 405 -3.57 -14.23 20.42
CA ASP A 405 -4.96 -14.50 20.78
C ASP A 405 -5.07 -15.47 21.95
N GLY A 406 -6.16 -15.33 22.71
CA GLY A 406 -6.53 -16.25 23.77
C GLY A 406 -8.03 -16.46 23.77
N ARG A 407 -8.46 -17.72 23.94
CA ARG A 407 -9.88 -18.10 24.00
C ARG A 407 -10.14 -19.06 25.13
N TRP A 408 -11.16 -18.81 25.92
CA TRP A 408 -11.54 -19.69 27.04
C TRP A 408 -13.03 -19.57 27.37
N GLN A 409 -13.49 -20.53 28.16
CA GLN A 409 -14.83 -20.58 28.73
C GLN A 409 -14.69 -20.48 30.25
N GLY A 410 -15.50 -19.64 30.90
CA GLY A 410 -15.45 -19.44 32.35
C GLY A 410 -14.42 -18.39 32.81
N GLU A 411 -14.09 -18.42 34.11
CA GLU A 411 -13.12 -17.50 34.72
C GLU A 411 -11.68 -17.96 34.45
N GLU A 412 -10.80 -17.01 34.13
CA GLU A 412 -9.38 -17.27 33.94
C GLU A 412 -8.56 -16.29 34.79
N THR A 413 -7.59 -16.83 35.53
CA THR A 413 -6.89 -16.07 36.58
C THR A 413 -5.98 -14.97 36.02
N ALA A 414 -5.38 -15.20 34.85
CA ALA A 414 -4.50 -14.21 34.22
C ALA A 414 -5.26 -12.97 33.70
N VAL A 415 -6.57 -13.08 33.47
CA VAL A 415 -7.41 -11.99 32.95
C VAL A 415 -8.31 -11.35 34.00
N ALA A 416 -8.29 -11.84 35.25
CA ALA A 416 -9.02 -11.24 36.37
C ALA A 416 -8.81 -9.71 36.52
N PRO A 417 -7.60 -9.15 36.27
CA PRO A 417 -7.43 -7.69 36.25
C PRO A 417 -8.25 -6.99 35.16
N LEU A 418 -8.40 -7.60 33.98
CA LEU A 418 -9.22 -7.07 32.88
C LEU A 418 -10.71 -7.12 33.21
N ASP A 419 -11.18 -8.22 33.81
CA ASP A 419 -12.55 -8.34 34.28
C ASP A 419 -12.87 -7.29 35.35
N THR A 420 -11.94 -7.07 36.28
CA THR A 420 -12.08 -6.07 37.33
C THR A 420 -12.14 -4.66 36.74
N LEU A 421 -11.21 -4.30 35.85
CA LEU A 421 -11.18 -3.00 35.17
C LEU A 421 -12.44 -2.77 34.33
N LEU A 422 -12.86 -3.77 33.55
CA LEU A 422 -14.08 -3.69 32.75
C LEU A 422 -15.29 -3.46 33.65
N ASN A 423 -15.45 -4.23 34.72
CA ASN A 423 -16.56 -4.08 35.67
C ASN A 423 -16.54 -2.71 36.36
N GLN A 424 -15.36 -2.17 36.70
CA GLN A 424 -15.24 -0.82 37.29
C GLN A 424 -15.71 0.25 36.32
N LEU A 425 -15.31 0.17 35.04
CA LEU A 425 -15.66 1.16 34.01
C LEU A 425 -17.16 1.15 33.68
N ILE A 426 -17.78 -0.03 33.60
CA ILE A 426 -19.22 -0.17 33.30
C ILE A 426 -20.11 -0.13 34.56
N GLY A 427 -19.52 0.16 35.73
CA GLY A 427 -20.25 0.39 36.98
C GLY A 427 -20.87 -0.87 37.61
N LEU A 428 -20.30 -2.05 37.36
CA LEU A 428 -20.74 -3.33 37.93
C LEU A 428 -20.03 -3.71 39.24
N VAL A 429 -19.03 -2.94 39.70
CA VAL A 429 -18.35 -3.16 40.99
C VAL A 429 -18.85 -2.15 42.03
N GLU A 430 -19.37 -2.63 43.15
CA GLU A 430 -19.48 -1.82 44.38
C GLU A 430 -18.07 -1.52 44.90
N GLU A 431 -17.74 -0.24 45.09
CA GLU A 431 -16.46 0.25 45.63
C GLU A 431 -15.90 -0.66 46.73
N ASN A 432 -14.85 -1.42 46.43
CA ASN A 432 -14.00 -2.01 47.45
C ASN A 432 -12.56 -1.55 47.23
N GLU A 433 -11.97 -1.12 48.34
CA GLU A 433 -10.76 -0.32 48.43
C GLU A 433 -9.54 -0.96 47.74
N GLY A 434 -8.92 -0.20 46.84
CA GLY A 434 -7.47 -0.28 46.65
C GLY A 434 -6.94 -0.90 45.36
N THR A 435 -7.46 -0.55 44.17
CA THR A 435 -6.65 -0.55 42.92
C THR A 435 -7.33 0.22 41.79
N ALA A 436 -6.54 1.05 41.09
CA ALA A 436 -6.81 1.84 39.87
C ALA A 436 -8.14 2.65 39.84
N VAL A 437 -8.05 3.96 40.07
CA VAL A 437 -9.18 4.87 39.88
C VAL A 437 -9.21 5.33 38.42
N ALA A 438 -10.02 4.67 37.59
CA ALA A 438 -10.41 5.20 36.30
C ALA A 438 -11.59 6.16 36.49
N THR A 439 -11.40 7.45 36.22
CA THR A 439 -12.52 8.41 36.22
C THR A 439 -13.23 8.26 34.87
N ALA A 440 -14.36 7.55 34.84
CA ALA A 440 -15.14 7.35 33.61
C ALA A 440 -16.11 8.51 33.41
N THR A 441 -16.16 9.06 32.20
CA THR A 441 -17.23 9.99 31.78
C THR A 441 -18.09 9.26 30.75
N PRO A 442 -19.43 9.21 30.93
CA PRO A 442 -20.29 8.62 29.92
C PRO A 442 -20.33 9.52 28.68
N THR A 443 -20.04 8.93 27.52
CA THR A 443 -20.21 9.61 26.23
C THR A 443 -21.63 9.31 25.72
N PRO A 444 -22.45 10.31 25.39
CA PRO A 444 -23.75 10.07 24.76
C PRO A 444 -23.53 9.41 23.39
N ALA A 445 -24.29 8.35 23.12
CA ALA A 445 -24.28 7.66 21.82
C ALA A 445 -24.61 8.65 20.68
N PRO A 446 -24.01 8.47 19.48
CA PRO A 446 -24.32 9.28 18.30
C PRO A 446 -25.77 9.13 17.84
#